data_AF-A0A927LR73-F1
#
_entry.id   AF-A0A927LR73-F1
#
_cell.length_a   1.000
_cell.length_b   1.000
_cell.length_c   1.000
_cell.angle_alpha   90.00
_cell.angle_beta   90.00
_cell.angle_gamma   90.00
#
_symmetry.space_group_name_H-M   'P 1'
#
loop_
_entity.id
_entity.type
_entity.pdbx_description
1 polymer ?
#
loop_
_entity_poly.entity_id
_entity_poly.type
_entity_poly.pdbx_seq_one_letter_code
_entity_poly.pdbx_strand_id
1 'polypeptide(L)'
;MNDSEGSILIEDPSGNTWQMDGQGNISVNAPNDMNFTVGKNLNVNVGGNMTTNIARTKSDTIGANNIETVSGMKITSVVGDFLANVDGSLFENIKGNRESESKDRKELAKSVTLNSTEAAINIKSAKNVNSHSGEKSKNA
;
A
#
# COMPACT_ATOMS: atom_id res chain seq x y z
N MET A 1 -18.11 -23.76 31.03
CA MET A 1 -17.98 -22.35 31.46
C MET A 1 -17.32 -22.36 32.82
N ASN A 2 -16.29 -21.56 33.02
CA ASN A 2 -15.70 -21.39 34.33
C ASN A 2 -16.33 -20.15 34.97
N ASP A 3 -17.53 -20.32 35.53
CA ASP A 3 -18.39 -19.23 36.01
C ASP A 3 -17.75 -18.37 37.11
N SER A 4 -16.70 -18.87 37.76
CA SER A 4 -15.93 -18.12 38.77
C SER A 4 -15.03 -17.03 38.16
N GLU A 5 -14.64 -17.13 36.89
CA GLU A 5 -13.75 -16.18 36.22
C GLU A 5 -14.45 -15.33 35.16
N GLY A 6 -15.70 -15.67 34.81
CA GLY A 6 -16.44 -15.01 33.72
C GLY A 6 -15.83 -15.25 32.34
N SER A 7 -15.07 -16.33 32.16
CA SER A 7 -14.35 -16.67 30.93
C SER A 7 -14.99 -17.85 30.19
N ILE A 8 -14.81 -17.87 28.86
CA ILE A 8 -15.25 -18.95 27.97
C ILE A 8 -14.05 -19.42 27.15
N LEU A 9 -13.80 -20.73 27.15
CA LEU A 9 -12.85 -21.39 26.26
C LEU A 9 -13.56 -22.52 25.51
N ILE A 10 -13.47 -22.49 24.18
CA ILE A 10 -13.85 -23.60 23.30
C ILE A 10 -12.57 -24.15 22.70
N GLU A 11 -12.31 -25.43 22.90
CA GLU A 11 -11.11 -26.13 22.45
C GLU A 11 -11.48 -27.49 21.85
N ASP A 12 -10.74 -27.91 20.82
CA ASP A 12 -10.79 -29.27 20.27
C ASP A 12 -9.43 -29.99 20.40
N PRO A 13 -9.37 -31.33 20.25
CA PRO A 13 -8.12 -32.09 20.37
C PRO A 13 -7.04 -31.75 19.33
N SER A 14 -7.37 -30.99 18.28
CA SER A 14 -6.40 -30.54 17.28
C SER A 14 -5.72 -29.23 17.67
N GLY A 15 -6.13 -28.59 18.78
CA GLY A 15 -5.53 -27.37 19.32
C GLY A 15 -6.14 -26.08 18.76
N ASN A 16 -7.31 -26.14 18.12
CA ASN A 16 -8.07 -24.93 17.79
C ASN A 16 -8.66 -24.35 19.08
N THR A 17 -8.57 -23.03 19.26
CA THR A 17 -9.12 -22.37 20.46
C THR A 17 -9.85 -21.09 20.12
N TRP A 18 -11.01 -20.89 20.76
CA TRP A 18 -11.69 -19.60 20.88
C TRP A 18 -11.83 -19.25 22.36
N GLN A 19 -11.17 -18.18 22.79
CA GLN A 19 -11.13 -17.75 24.19
C GLN A 19 -11.68 -16.34 24.34
N MET A 20 -12.63 -16.16 25.25
CA MET A 20 -13.08 -14.88 25.78
C MET A 20 -12.66 -14.81 27.25
N ASP A 21 -11.83 -13.83 27.61
CA ASP A 21 -11.08 -13.85 28.88
C ASP A 21 -11.77 -13.18 30.08
N GLY A 22 -13.00 -12.69 29.90
CA GLY A 22 -13.75 -11.96 30.93
C GLY A 22 -13.28 -10.52 31.19
N GLN A 23 -12.16 -10.09 30.59
CA GLN A 23 -11.60 -8.73 30.68
C GLN A 23 -11.86 -7.90 29.41
N GLY A 24 -12.55 -8.48 28.44
CA GLY A 24 -12.95 -7.84 27.19
C GLY A 24 -12.09 -8.22 25.98
N ASN A 25 -11.13 -9.15 26.14
CA ASN A 25 -10.31 -9.63 25.03
C ASN A 25 -10.87 -10.94 24.45
N ILE A 26 -10.57 -11.15 23.17
CA ILE A 26 -10.87 -12.39 22.46
C ILE A 26 -9.59 -12.86 21.77
N SER A 27 -9.25 -14.14 21.96
CA SER A 27 -8.13 -14.81 21.31
C SER A 27 -8.63 -16.00 20.51
N VAL A 28 -8.21 -16.10 19.26
CA VAL A 28 -8.62 -17.14 18.32
C VAL A 28 -7.38 -17.75 17.67
N ASN A 29 -7.19 -19.05 17.82
CA ASN A 29 -6.06 -19.79 17.29
C ASN A 29 -6.51 -20.99 16.45
N ALA A 30 -5.84 -21.19 15.31
CA ALA A 30 -5.93 -22.40 14.51
C ALA A 30 -4.51 -22.83 14.13
N PRO A 31 -4.08 -24.07 14.43
CA PRO A 31 -2.75 -24.56 14.06
C PRO A 31 -2.51 -24.74 12.55
N ASN A 32 -3.59 -24.79 11.77
CA ASN A 32 -3.57 -24.90 10.31
C ASN A 32 -4.25 -23.66 9.68
N ASP A 33 -5.19 -23.88 8.76
CA ASP A 33 -5.83 -22.80 8.01
C ASP A 33 -7.05 -22.20 8.74
N MET A 34 -7.25 -20.90 8.55
CA MET A 34 -8.46 -20.18 8.94
C MET A 34 -9.06 -19.49 7.71
N ASN A 35 -10.33 -19.76 7.43
CA ASN A 35 -11.02 -19.25 6.25
C ASN A 35 -12.22 -18.38 6.66
N PHE A 36 -12.35 -17.21 6.05
CA PHE A 36 -13.49 -16.32 6.23
C PHE A 36 -14.23 -16.15 4.90
N THR A 37 -15.47 -16.63 4.84
CA THR A 37 -16.35 -16.43 3.68
C THR A 37 -17.53 -15.56 4.11
N VAL A 38 -17.74 -14.44 3.40
CA VAL A 38 -18.78 -13.47 3.74
C VAL A 38 -19.66 -13.23 2.53
N GLY A 39 -20.96 -13.50 2.65
CA GLY A 39 -21.90 -13.45 1.51
C GLY A 39 -22.33 -12.06 1.06
N LYS A 40 -22.05 -11.01 1.85
CA LYS A 40 -22.40 -9.61 1.53
C LYS A 40 -21.26 -8.66 1.89
N ASN A 41 -21.20 -8.23 3.15
CA ASN A 41 -20.28 -7.18 3.61
C ASN A 41 -19.43 -7.68 4.78
N LEU A 42 -18.12 -7.49 4.71
CA LEU A 42 -17.21 -7.60 5.85
C LEU A 42 -16.82 -6.19 6.30
N ASN A 43 -17.20 -5.82 7.52
CA ASN A 43 -16.82 -4.54 8.12
C ASN A 43 -15.83 -4.77 9.26
N VAL A 44 -14.69 -4.11 9.23
CA VAL A 44 -13.67 -4.19 10.28
C VAL A 44 -13.42 -2.79 10.81
N ASN A 45 -13.82 -2.54 12.06
CA ASN A 45 -13.62 -1.26 12.75
C ASN A 45 -12.71 -1.51 13.95
N VAL A 46 -11.57 -0.82 13.99
CA VAL A 46 -10.58 -0.95 15.07
C VAL A 46 -10.36 0.43 15.67
N GLY A 47 -10.63 0.57 16.98
CA GLY A 47 -10.46 1.87 17.67
C GLY A 47 -9.01 2.22 18.00
N GLY A 48 -8.14 1.21 18.07
CA GLY A 48 -6.70 1.36 18.27
C GLY A 48 -5.92 0.96 17.02
N ASN A 49 -4.93 0.10 17.19
CA ASN A 49 -4.05 -0.34 16.11
C ASN A 49 -4.52 -1.66 15.49
N MET A 50 -4.34 -1.79 14.17
CA MET A 50 -4.39 -3.08 13.47
C MET A 50 -2.98 -3.47 13.03
N THR A 51 -2.55 -4.69 13.31
CA THR A 51 -1.25 -5.23 12.90
C THR A 51 -1.44 -6.56 12.19
N THR A 52 -0.86 -6.70 11.01
CA THR A 52 -0.96 -7.90 10.18
C THR A 52 0.45 -8.38 9.83
N ASN A 53 0.81 -9.56 10.32
CA ASN A 53 2.11 -10.18 10.04
C ASN A 53 1.89 -11.40 9.14
N ILE A 54 2.52 -11.40 7.97
CA ILE A 54 2.38 -12.48 6.97
C ILE A 54 3.77 -12.95 6.59
N ALA A 55 4.06 -14.22 6.87
CA ALA A 55 5.41 -14.76 6.70
C ALA A 55 5.78 -15.05 5.24
N ARG A 56 4.79 -15.33 4.38
CA ARG A 56 5.02 -15.76 2.99
C ARG A 56 4.44 -14.79 1.97
N THR A 57 3.13 -14.76 1.83
CA THR A 57 2.48 -14.04 0.72
C THR A 57 1.14 -13.49 1.15
N LYS A 58 0.89 -12.22 0.81
CA LYS A 58 -0.43 -11.59 0.80
C LYS A 58 -0.86 -11.42 -0.66
N SER A 59 -2.09 -11.78 -0.99
CA SER A 59 -2.68 -11.55 -2.30
C SER A 59 -4.05 -10.91 -2.11
N ASP A 60 -4.29 -9.80 -2.80
CA ASP A 60 -5.57 -9.09 -2.79
C ASP A 60 -6.12 -9.02 -4.22
N THR A 61 -7.34 -9.51 -4.41
CA THR A 61 -8.07 -9.39 -5.67
C THR A 61 -9.34 -8.60 -5.41
N ILE A 62 -9.40 -7.39 -5.96
CA ILE A 62 -10.55 -6.49 -5.84
C ILE A 62 -11.27 -6.44 -7.19
N GLY A 63 -12.56 -6.81 -7.20
CA GLY A 63 -13.33 -6.89 -8.44
C GLY A 63 -13.78 -5.54 -9.03
N ALA A 64 -13.75 -4.47 -8.24
CA ALA A 64 -14.18 -3.13 -8.67
C ALA A 64 -13.17 -2.06 -8.24
N ASN A 65 -13.36 -1.43 -7.07
CA ASN A 65 -12.56 -0.31 -6.62
C ASN A 65 -11.84 -0.63 -5.31
N ASN A 66 -10.55 -0.31 -5.24
CA ASN A 66 -9.81 -0.25 -3.98
C ASN A 66 -9.63 1.23 -3.58
N ILE A 67 -10.20 1.63 -2.45
CA ILE A 67 -10.15 3.01 -1.96
C ILE A 67 -9.43 3.00 -0.61
N GLU A 68 -8.30 3.72 -0.55
CA GLU A 68 -7.48 3.83 0.65
C GLU A 68 -7.33 5.32 1.00
N THR A 69 -7.64 5.67 2.25
CA THR A 69 -7.44 7.02 2.78
C THR A 69 -6.59 6.92 4.04
N VAL A 70 -5.44 7.58 4.03
CA VAL A 70 -4.53 7.66 5.17
C VAL A 70 -4.45 9.13 5.58
N SER A 71 -4.93 9.44 6.79
CA SER A 71 -4.94 10.82 7.29
C SER A 71 -3.56 11.30 7.75
N GLY A 72 -2.71 10.35 8.16
CA GLY A 72 -1.33 10.61 8.56
C GLY A 72 -0.35 10.25 7.44
N MET A 73 0.74 9.57 7.81
CA MET A 73 1.78 9.14 6.88
C MET A 73 1.54 7.71 6.41
N LYS A 74 1.69 7.46 5.10
CA LYS A 74 1.80 6.11 4.53
C LYS A 74 3.27 5.82 4.22
N ILE A 75 3.79 4.73 4.77
CA ILE A 75 5.15 4.25 4.50
C ILE A 75 5.04 2.92 3.74
N THR A 76 5.80 2.80 2.66
CA THR A 76 5.91 1.56 1.89
C THR A 76 7.39 1.26 1.67
N SER A 77 7.88 0.18 2.27
CA SER A 77 9.26 -0.27 2.14
C SER A 77 9.28 -1.61 1.44
N VAL A 78 9.98 -1.67 0.31
CA VAL A 78 10.11 -2.88 -0.50
C VAL A 78 11.60 -3.15 -0.67
N VAL A 79 12.05 -4.30 -0.16
CA VAL A 79 13.47 -4.70 -0.23
C VAL A 79 13.80 -5.31 -1.60
N GLY A 80 12.81 -5.97 -2.22
CA GLY A 80 12.90 -6.48 -3.59
C GLY A 80 12.36 -5.47 -4.61
N ASP A 81 11.77 -5.99 -5.68
CA ASP A 81 11.23 -5.17 -6.75
C ASP A 81 9.82 -4.66 -6.43
N PHE A 82 9.55 -3.40 -6.81
CA PHE A 82 8.22 -2.82 -6.81
C PHE A 82 7.70 -2.71 -8.25
N LEU A 83 6.68 -3.48 -8.59
CA LEU A 83 6.03 -3.46 -9.91
C LEU A 83 4.62 -2.89 -9.78
N ALA A 84 4.36 -1.80 -10.50
CA ALA A 84 3.02 -1.21 -10.64
C ALA A 84 2.63 -1.20 -12.13
N ASN A 85 1.66 -2.04 -12.50
CA ASN A 85 1.08 -2.05 -13.83
C ASN A 85 -0.24 -1.30 -13.81
N VAL A 86 -0.39 -0.33 -14.71
CA VAL A 86 -1.59 0.49 -14.85
C VAL A 86 -1.99 0.47 -16.31
N ASP A 87 -3.04 -0.28 -16.64
CA ASP A 87 -3.55 -0.36 -18.02
C ASP A 87 -4.23 0.93 -18.47
N GLY A 88 -4.84 1.65 -17.51
CA GLY A 88 -5.43 2.96 -17.72
C GLY A 88 -4.44 4.11 -17.52
N SER A 89 -4.90 5.18 -16.88
CA SER A 89 -4.07 6.35 -16.55
C SER A 89 -3.58 6.31 -15.11
N LEU A 90 -2.32 6.67 -14.89
CA LEU A 90 -1.79 7.06 -13.58
C LEU A 90 -1.94 8.57 -13.40
N PHE A 91 -2.53 9.00 -12.28
CA PHE A 91 -2.64 10.41 -11.90
C PHE A 91 -2.06 10.61 -10.49
N GLU A 92 -0.99 11.40 -10.40
CA GLU A 92 -0.34 11.75 -9.13
C GLU A 92 -0.53 13.25 -8.86
N ASN A 93 -1.23 13.61 -7.78
CA ASN A 93 -1.38 15.00 -7.34
C ASN A 93 -0.63 15.23 -6.03
N ILE A 94 0.49 15.93 -6.09
CA ILE A 94 1.39 16.14 -4.97
C ILE A 94 1.41 17.63 -4.68
N LYS A 95 0.79 18.05 -3.57
CA LYS A 95 0.80 19.44 -3.11
C LYS A 95 2.14 19.86 -2.50
N GLY A 96 2.85 18.89 -1.92
CA GLY A 96 4.17 19.09 -1.33
C GLY A 96 5.29 18.77 -2.32
N ASN A 97 6.44 18.35 -1.79
CA ASN A 97 7.59 18.00 -2.60
C ASN A 97 7.46 16.59 -3.17
N ARG A 98 7.98 16.40 -4.40
CA ARG A 98 8.20 15.09 -5.00
C ARG A 98 9.70 14.88 -5.18
N GLU A 99 10.26 13.91 -4.46
CA GLU A 99 11.65 13.51 -4.58
C GLU A 99 11.71 12.07 -5.11
N SER A 100 12.64 11.81 -6.03
CA SER A 100 12.80 10.50 -6.66
C SER A 100 14.26 10.29 -7.00
N GLU A 101 14.84 9.25 -6.41
CA GLU A 101 16.23 8.88 -6.58
C GLU A 101 16.29 7.44 -7.08
N SER A 102 17.07 7.22 -8.14
CA SER A 102 17.31 5.88 -8.68
C SER A 102 18.71 5.83 -9.30
N LYS A 103 19.26 4.61 -9.43
CA LYS A 103 20.54 4.42 -10.13
C LYS A 103 20.39 4.71 -11.63
N ASP A 104 19.31 4.20 -12.22
CA ASP A 104 18.92 4.43 -13.61
C ASP A 104 17.43 4.81 -13.67
N ARG A 105 17.06 5.64 -14.64
CA ARG A 105 15.66 6.02 -14.91
C ARG A 105 15.44 6.08 -16.42
N LYS A 106 14.39 5.40 -16.89
CA LYS A 106 13.97 5.41 -18.29
C LYS A 106 12.52 5.81 -18.37
N GLU A 107 12.23 6.87 -19.12
CA GLU A 107 10.88 7.34 -19.37
C GLU A 107 10.66 7.45 -20.86
N LEU A 108 9.59 6.84 -21.35
CA LEU A 108 9.16 6.96 -22.74
C LEU A 108 7.71 7.43 -22.73
N ALA A 109 7.46 8.55 -23.40
CA ALA A 109 6.13 9.10 -23.54
C ALA A 109 5.99 9.71 -24.93
N LYS A 110 4.76 9.78 -25.43
CA LYS A 110 4.45 10.50 -26.67
C LYS A 110 4.73 12.00 -26.53
N SER A 111 4.47 12.55 -25.35
CA SER A 111 4.71 13.96 -24.99
C SER A 111 5.06 14.07 -23.52
N VAL A 112 5.99 14.96 -23.19
CA VAL A 112 6.35 15.33 -21.82
C VAL A 112 6.29 16.85 -21.72
N THR A 113 5.64 17.37 -20.69
CA THR A 113 5.57 18.80 -20.41
C THR A 113 6.06 19.05 -19.00
N LEU A 114 7.10 19.88 -18.87
CA LEU A 114 7.63 20.33 -17.60
C LEU A 114 7.46 21.84 -17.53
N ASN A 115 6.68 22.31 -16.55
CA ASN A 115 6.44 23.72 -16.33
C ASN A 115 6.90 24.08 -14.92
N SER A 116 7.49 25.25 -14.78
CA SER A 116 7.76 25.86 -13.49
C SER A 116 7.18 27.27 -13.50
N THR A 117 6.36 27.59 -12.50
CA THR A 117 5.61 28.85 -12.45
C THR A 117 6.32 29.95 -11.66
N GLU A 118 7.23 29.57 -10.76
CA GLU A 118 7.88 30.50 -9.83
C GLU A 118 9.41 30.57 -10.02
N ALA A 119 10.04 29.47 -10.44
CA ALA A 119 11.50 29.35 -10.51
C ALA A 119 11.97 28.68 -11.80
N ALA A 120 13.28 28.55 -11.99
CA ALA A 120 13.85 27.85 -13.14
C ALA A 120 13.74 26.32 -13.03
N ILE A 121 13.56 25.65 -14.16
CA ILE A 121 13.78 24.21 -14.28
C ILE A 121 15.29 23.98 -14.40
N ASN A 122 15.87 23.24 -13.46
CA ASN A 122 17.31 22.95 -13.43
C ASN A 122 17.57 21.50 -13.88
N ILE A 123 18.31 21.33 -14.98
CA ILE A 123 18.77 20.02 -15.47
C ILE A 123 20.30 20.00 -15.38
N LYS A 124 20.84 19.13 -14.51
CA LYS A 124 22.29 18.99 -14.29
C LYS A 124 22.72 17.57 -14.69
N SER A 125 23.71 17.46 -15.57
CA SER A 125 24.28 16.18 -15.99
C SER A 125 25.80 16.19 -15.81
N ALA A 126 26.39 15.10 -15.32
CA ALA A 126 27.85 14.98 -15.17
C ALA A 126 28.58 14.78 -16.52
N LYS A 127 27.89 14.29 -17.55
CA LYS A 127 28.46 14.01 -18.88
C LYS A 127 27.82 14.87 -19.96
N ASN A 128 26.57 14.55 -20.34
CA ASN A 128 25.89 15.19 -21.46
C ASN A 128 24.37 15.25 -21.25
N VAL A 129 23.76 16.33 -21.75
CA VAL A 129 22.32 16.43 -22.02
C VAL A 129 22.14 16.45 -23.52
N ASN A 130 21.50 15.43 -24.08
CA ASN A 130 21.22 15.37 -25.51
C ASN A 130 19.77 15.77 -25.76
N SER A 131 19.57 16.90 -26.44
CA SER A 131 18.26 17.35 -26.91
C SER A 131 18.30 17.48 -28.43
N HIS A 132 17.43 16.73 -29.12
CA HIS A 132 17.31 16.77 -30.57
C HIS A 132 15.89 17.20 -30.92
N SER A 133 15.73 18.39 -31.48
CA SER A 133 14.44 18.92 -31.94
C SER A 133 14.39 18.96 -33.45
N GLY A 134 13.30 18.44 -34.03
CA GLY A 134 13.00 18.57 -35.46
C GLY A 134 12.54 19.98 -35.87
N GLU A 135 12.22 20.83 -34.89
CA GLU A 135 11.82 22.23 -35.10
C GLU A 135 12.76 23.18 -34.34
N LYS A 136 12.88 24.44 -34.81
CA LYS A 136 13.73 25.45 -34.18
C LYS A 136 13.28 25.68 -32.73
N SER A 137 14.22 25.60 -31.78
CA SER A 137 14.01 26.10 -30.42
C SER A 137 13.60 27.57 -30.49
N LYS A 138 12.40 27.90 -30.01
CA LYS A 138 11.97 29.28 -29.83
C LYS A 138 12.44 29.74 -28.46
N ASN A 139 13.60 30.39 -28.44
CA ASN A 139 14.04 31.17 -27.29
C ASN A 139 13.37 32.53 -27.44
N ALA A 140 12.47 32.88 -26.52
CA ALA A 140 11.94 34.23 -26.38
C ALA A 140 12.83 35.01 -25.41
#